data_AF-A0A7C2QX15-F1
#
_entry.id   AF-A0A7C2QX15-F1
#
_cell.length_a   1.000
_cell.length_b   1.000
_cell.length_c   1.000
_cell.angle_alpha   90.00
_cell.angle_beta   90.00
_cell.angle_gamma   90.00
#
_symmetry.space_group_name_H-M   'P 1'
#
loop_
_entity.id
_entity.type
_entity.pdbx_description
1 polymer ?
#
loop_
_entity_poly.entity_id
_entity_poly.type
_entity_poly.pdbx_seq_one_letter_code
_entity_poly.pdbx_strand_id
1 'polypeptide(L)'
;MHKTYVINVPPGADLSQLQYYVQIDPRILSYWNYLPYLFCVKTEMTAKEIAETFSNVSASMFVAEINPQNVYGRLPKAAWEWFKAPVGSRRSLPDHPRPTG
;
A
#
# COMPACT_ATOMS: atom_id res chain seq x y z
N MET A 1 8.04 -10.96 11.36
CA MET A 1 6.86 -10.22 11.90
C MET A 1 6.59 -9.11 10.92
N HIS A 2 5.43 -9.11 10.27
CA HIS A 2 5.13 -8.14 9.22
C HIS A 2 4.77 -6.78 9.83
N LYS A 3 5.14 -5.72 9.12
CA LYS A 3 4.79 -4.33 9.44
C LYS A 3 3.88 -3.77 8.37
N THR A 4 3.11 -2.75 8.72
CA THR A 4 2.26 -2.03 7.77
C THR A 4 2.92 -0.68 7.47
N TYR A 5 3.03 -0.33 6.20
CA TYR A 5 3.57 0.94 5.75
C TYR A 5 2.58 1.66 4.85
N VAL A 6 2.64 3.00 4.91
CA VAL A 6 2.04 3.89 3.93
C VAL A 6 3.15 4.40 3.02
N ILE A 7 2.93 4.29 1.71
CA ILE A 7 3.77 4.83 0.66
C ILE A 7 2.95 5.93 -0.01
N ASN A 8 3.42 7.17 0.09
CA ASN A 8 2.84 8.28 -0.65
C ASN A 8 3.76 8.67 -1.80
N VAL A 9 3.14 8.94 -2.95
CA VAL A 9 3.82 9.47 -4.13
C VAL A 9 3.22 10.81 -4.54
N PRO A 10 3.98 11.68 -5.22
CA PRO A 10 3.51 12.98 -5.67
C PRO A 10 2.59 12.82 -6.89
N PRO A 11 1.79 13.85 -7.18
CA PRO A 11 1.14 13.98 -8.48
C PRO A 11 2.18 13.88 -9.60
N GLY A 12 1.93 13.02 -10.60
CA GLY A 12 2.84 12.78 -11.73
C GLY A 12 3.77 11.57 -11.58
N ALA A 13 3.75 10.88 -10.43
CA ALA A 13 4.42 9.58 -10.31
C ALA A 13 3.75 8.51 -11.20
N ASP A 14 4.53 7.54 -11.69
CA ASP A 14 4.00 6.42 -12.46
C ASP A 14 3.28 5.42 -11.53
N LEU A 15 1.97 5.66 -11.33
CA LEU A 15 1.13 4.80 -10.50
C LEU A 15 1.02 3.37 -11.04
N SER A 16 1.14 3.18 -12.35
CA SER A 16 1.07 1.86 -12.97
C SER A 16 2.31 1.05 -12.61
N GLN A 17 3.48 1.67 -12.64
CA GLN A 17 4.72 1.05 -12.23
C GLN A 17 4.73 0.73 -10.72
N LEU A 18 4.22 1.64 -9.88
CA LEU A 18 4.05 1.37 -8.45
C LEU A 18 3.12 0.18 -8.20
N GLN A 19 1.97 0.17 -8.87
CA GLN A 19 0.98 -0.89 -8.81
C GLN A 19 1.55 -2.25 -9.26
N TYR A 20 2.38 -2.24 -10.31
CA TYR A 20 3.09 -3.42 -10.79
C TYR A 20 4.08 -3.94 -9.73
N TYR A 21 4.94 -3.09 -9.20
CA TYR A 21 5.94 -3.50 -8.20
C TYR A 21 5.30 -4.07 -6.93
N VAL A 22 4.22 -3.47 -6.41
CA VAL A 22 3.53 -4.03 -5.23
C VAL A 22 2.84 -5.36 -5.51
N GLN A 23 2.54 -5.69 -6.78
CA GLN A 23 1.97 -6.97 -7.18
C GLN A 23 3.02 -8.05 -7.40
N ILE A 24 4.18 -7.70 -7.96
CA ILE A 24 5.19 -8.68 -8.36
C ILE A 24 6.27 -8.93 -7.32
N ASP A 25 6.51 -7.99 -6.39
CA ASP A 25 7.56 -8.16 -5.39
C ASP A 25 7.11 -9.17 -4.32
N PRO A 26 7.80 -10.34 -4.20
CA PRO A 26 7.40 -11.40 -3.27
C PRO A 26 7.53 -10.99 -1.79
N ARG A 27 8.25 -9.92 -1.49
CA ARG A 27 8.39 -9.36 -0.13
C ARG A 27 7.17 -8.54 0.28
N ILE A 28 6.33 -8.12 -0.67
CA ILE A 28 5.05 -7.47 -0.42
C ILE A 28 4.01 -8.57 -0.20
N LEU A 29 3.56 -8.73 1.04
CA LEU A 29 2.69 -9.83 1.45
C LEU A 29 1.21 -9.53 1.19
N SER A 30 0.85 -8.25 1.21
CA SER A 30 -0.48 -7.74 0.92
C SER A 30 -0.37 -6.23 0.67
N TYR A 31 -1.21 -5.69 -0.20
CA TYR A 31 -1.30 -4.26 -0.41
C TYR A 31 -2.76 -3.79 -0.49
N TRP A 32 -2.95 -2.50 -0.30
CA TRP A 32 -4.22 -1.81 -0.43
C TRP A 32 -4.00 -0.43 -1.02
N ASN A 33 -4.74 -0.09 -2.06
CA ASN A 33 -4.74 1.22 -2.70
C ASN A 33 -6.19 1.60 -3.01
N TYR A 34 -6.74 2.56 -2.27
CA TYR A 34 -8.08 3.11 -2.54
C TYR A 34 -8.06 4.65 -2.53
N LEU A 35 -6.98 5.23 -2.02
CA LEU A 35 -6.77 6.67 -1.99
C LEU A 35 -5.77 7.00 -3.11
N PRO A 36 -6.06 7.99 -3.96
CA PRO A 36 -5.13 8.43 -4.99
C PRO A 36 -3.75 8.73 -4.37
N TYR A 37 -2.70 8.26 -5.03
CA TYR A 37 -1.31 8.51 -4.65
C TYR A 37 -0.89 7.94 -3.28
N LEU A 38 -1.67 7.01 -2.72
CA LEU A 38 -1.37 6.38 -1.44
C LEU A 38 -1.55 4.88 -1.53
N PHE A 39 -0.45 4.16 -1.26
CA PHE A 39 -0.43 2.71 -1.16
C PHE A 39 -0.16 2.31 0.28
N CYS A 40 -0.94 1.38 0.80
CA CYS A 40 -0.66 0.71 2.05
C CYS A 40 -0.11 -0.68 1.74
N VAL A 41 1.00 -1.06 2.35
CA VAL A 41 1.61 -2.39 2.15
C VAL A 41 1.88 -3.08 3.47
N LYS A 42 1.75 -4.40 3.48
CA LYS A 42 2.25 -5.27 4.55
C LYS A 42 3.46 -6.02 4.03
N THR A 43 4.57 -5.90 4.73
CA THR A 43 5.84 -6.47 4.29
C THR A 43 6.75 -6.72 5.49
N GLU A 44 7.79 -7.53 5.28
CA GLU A 44 8.89 -7.68 6.22
C GLU A 44 10.02 -6.66 5.96
N MET A 45 9.91 -5.89 4.88
CA MET A 45 10.86 -4.81 4.56
C MET A 45 10.80 -3.67 5.58
N THR A 46 11.92 -2.99 5.72
CA THR A 46 12.06 -1.70 6.39
C THR A 46 11.56 -0.56 5.49
N ALA A 47 11.23 0.59 6.07
CA ALA A 47 10.86 1.79 5.31
C ALA A 47 11.95 2.20 4.28
N LYS A 48 13.23 2.01 4.64
CA LYS A 48 14.36 2.29 3.75
C LYS A 48 14.38 1.36 2.54
N GLU A 49 14.25 0.05 2.76
CA GLU A 49 14.23 -0.93 1.66
C GLU A 49 13.04 -0.71 0.72
N ILE A 50 11.89 -0.28 1.25
CA ILE A 50 10.72 0.11 0.45
C ILE A 50 11.11 1.31 -0.43
N ALA A 51 11.60 2.40 0.17
CA ALA A 51 11.99 3.60 -0.58
C ALA A 51 13.04 3.30 -1.68
N GLU A 52 14.01 2.44 -1.40
CA GLU A 52 15.02 2.00 -2.38
C GLU A 52 14.40 1.12 -3.48
N THR A 53 13.45 0.24 -3.14
CA THR A 53 12.78 -0.63 -4.12
C THR A 53 11.91 0.18 -5.10
N PHE A 54 11.28 1.25 -4.61
CA PHE A 54 10.39 2.09 -5.42
C PHE A 54 11.08 3.37 -5.95
N SER A 55 12.39 3.52 -5.82
CA SER A 55 13.10 4.75 -6.22
C SER A 55 12.94 5.09 -7.71
N ASN A 56 12.73 4.07 -8.55
CA ASN A 56 12.51 4.24 -10.00
C ASN A 56 11.10 4.77 -10.34
N VAL A 57 10.13 4.63 -9.42
CA VAL A 57 8.75 5.11 -9.59
C VAL A 57 8.68 6.62 -9.40
N SER A 58 9.39 7.15 -8.40
CA SER A 58 9.48 8.57 -8.16
C SER A 58 10.70 8.92 -7.33
N ALA A 59 11.39 9.98 -7.71
CA ALA A 59 12.48 10.56 -6.92
C ALA A 59 11.97 11.27 -5.64
N SER A 60 10.67 11.54 -5.55
CA SER A 60 10.04 12.16 -4.39
C SER A 60 8.97 11.23 -3.88
N MET A 61 9.18 10.58 -2.76
CA MET A 61 8.16 9.79 -2.07
C MET A 61 8.47 9.76 -0.59
N PHE A 62 7.47 9.43 0.23
CA PHE A 62 7.73 9.08 1.62
C PHE A 62 7.13 7.72 1.95
N VAL A 63 7.82 7.02 2.85
CA VAL A 63 7.40 5.74 3.40
C VAL A 63 7.32 5.89 4.91
N ALA A 64 6.17 5.57 5.49
CA ALA A 64 5.94 5.66 6.93
C ALA A 64 5.41 4.33 7.47
N GLU A 65 6.06 3.80 8.51
CA GLU A 65 5.50 2.68 9.27
C GLU A 65 4.26 3.16 10.04
N ILE A 66 3.19 2.37 10.03
CA ILE A 66 1.97 2.67 10.76
C ILE A 66 1.61 1.52 11.70
N ASN A 67 1.07 1.88 12.87
CA ASN A 67 0.44 0.91 13.77
C ASN A 67 -1.03 0.72 13.36
N PRO A 68 -1.42 -0.38 12.70
CA PRO A 68 -2.79 -0.56 12.21
C PRO A 68 -3.86 -0.62 13.32
N GLN A 69 -3.45 -0.85 14.58
CA GLN A 69 -4.36 -0.82 15.74
C GLN A 69 -4.62 0.60 16.25
N ASN A 70 -3.81 1.57 15.82
CA ASN A 70 -3.90 2.98 16.21
C ASN A 70 -4.07 3.88 14.98
N VAL A 71 -4.98 3.49 14.07
CA VAL A 71 -5.41 4.30 12.92
C VAL A 71 -6.92 4.47 12.98
N TYR A 72 -7.40 5.69 12.69
CA TYR A 72 -8.83 6.01 12.66
C TYR A 72 -9.16 6.98 11.51
N GLY A 73 -10.39 6.97 11.04
CA GLY A 73 -10.84 7.86 9.97
C GLY A 73 -12.15 7.41 9.31
N ARG A 74 -12.44 7.95 8.12
CA ARG A 74 -13.59 7.56 7.30
C ARG A 74 -13.11 6.80 6.07
N LEU A 75 -13.02 5.48 6.19
CA LEU A 75 -12.72 4.57 5.08
C LEU A 75 -13.83 3.52 4.95
N PRO A 76 -14.00 2.90 3.76
CA PRO A 76 -14.92 1.78 3.58
C PRO A 76 -14.62 0.62 4.53
N LYS A 77 -15.63 -0.17 4.88
CA LYS A 77 -15.50 -1.34 5.77
C LYS A 77 -14.36 -2.28 5.35
N ALA A 78 -14.26 -2.57 4.05
CA ALA A 78 -13.22 -3.44 3.49
C ALA A 78 -11.79 -2.93 3.74
N ALA A 79 -11.58 -1.60 3.79
CA ALA A 79 -10.28 -1.02 4.12
C ALA A 79 -9.88 -1.30 5.57
N TRP A 80 -10.82 -1.10 6.51
CA TRP A 80 -10.59 -1.41 7.92
C TRP A 80 -10.37 -2.89 8.18
N GLU A 81 -11.11 -3.74 7.47
CA GLU A 81 -10.88 -5.18 7.48
C GLU A 81 -9.47 -5.51 6.99
N TRP A 82 -8.99 -4.85 5.93
CA TRP A 82 -7.62 -5.03 5.44
C TRP A 82 -6.59 -4.62 6.49
N PHE A 83 -6.69 -3.42 7.10
CA PHE A 83 -5.73 -2.99 8.12
C PHE A 83 -5.65 -3.94 9.31
N LYS A 84 -6.79 -4.47 9.76
CA LYS A 84 -6.88 -5.33 10.96
C LYS A 84 -6.59 -6.80 10.69
N ALA A 85 -6.68 -7.26 9.45
CA ALA A 85 -6.42 -8.65 9.11
C ALA A 85 -4.93 -9.01 9.27
N PRO A 86 -4.60 -10.24 9.70
CA PRO A 86 -3.22 -10.72 9.61
C PRO A 86 -2.80 -10.93 8.15
N VAL A 87 -1.49 -10.98 7.90
CA VAL A 87 -0.96 -11.44 6.61
C VAL A 87 -1.41 -12.87 6.33
N GLY A 88 -1.86 -13.13 5.10
CA GLY A 88 -2.36 -14.44 4.65
C GLY A 88 -3.89 -14.52 4.50
N SER A 89 -4.65 -13.57 5.03
CA SER A 89 -6.12 -13.57 4.92
C SER A 89 -6.67 -13.01 3.61
N ARG A 90 -5.88 -12.20 2.88
CA ARG A 90 -6.21 -11.63 1.55
C ARG A 90 -4.93 -11.07 0.91
N ARG A 91 -4.54 -11.57 -0.27
CA ARG A 91 -3.40 -11.03 -1.04
C ARG A 91 -3.72 -9.67 -1.68
N SER A 92 -4.99 -9.39 -1.92
CA SER A 92 -5.49 -8.16 -2.53
C SER A 92 -6.98 -8.01 -2.23
N LEU A 93 -7.47 -6.78 -2.07
CA LEU A 93 -8.87 -6.49 -2.41
C LEU A 93 -8.90 -6.19 -3.92
N PRO A 94 -9.85 -6.74 -4.69
CA PRO A 94 -9.96 -6.44 -6.11
C PRO A 94 -10.29 -4.97 -6.33
N ASP A 95 -9.94 -4.50 -7.53
CA ASP A 95 -10.12 -3.16 -8.07
C ASP A 95 -11.41 -2.48 -7.63
N HIS A 96 -11.31 -1.16 -7.44
CA HIS A 96 -12.44 -0.25 -7.42
C HIS A 96 -13.53 -0.74 -8.41
N PRO A 97 -14.81 -0.82 -8.02
CA PRO A 97 -15.85 -0.75 -9.04
C PRO A 97 -15.59 0.56 -9.78
N ARG A 98 -15.44 0.50 -11.10
CA ARG A 98 -15.44 1.72 -11.92
C ARG A 98 -16.64 2.55 -11.47
N PRO A 99 -16.50 3.88 -11.30
CA PRO A 99 -17.69 4.70 -11.19
C PRO A 99 -18.50 4.44 -12.47
N THR A 100 -19.63 3.76 -12.32
CA THR A 100 -20.65 3.69 -13.37
C THR A 100 -21.21 5.10 -13.46
N GLY A 101 -20.68 5.86 -14.42
CA GLY A 101 -21.38 7.01 -14.97
C GLY A 101 -22.65 6.56 -15.69
#